data_AF-A0AAX0V8S1-F1
#
_entry.id   AF-A0AAX0V8S1-F1
#
_cell.length_a   1.000
_cell.length_b   1.000
_cell.length_c   1.000
_cell.angle_alpha   90.00
_cell.angle_beta   90.00
_cell.angle_gamma   90.00
#
_symmetry.space_group_name_H-M   'P 1'
#
loop_
_entity.id
_entity.type
_entity.pdbx_description
1 polymer ?
#
loop_
_entity_poly.entity_id
_entity_poly.type
_entity_poly.pdbx_seq_one_letter_code
_entity_poly.pdbx_strand_id
1 'polypeptide(L)' 'MAGKLFVLSGYLKGRDIKQQEVADVLNKTLTTANRKIRGKIPFTVKEIQLLHDQLDVPILIFFES' A
#
# COMPACT_ATOMS: atom_id res chain seq x y z
N MET A 1 20.24 11.78 2.18
CA MET A 1 18.98 12.14 1.49
C MET A 1 17.83 11.48 2.24
N ALA A 2 17.25 12.20 3.20
CA ALA A 2 16.19 11.71 4.05
C ALA A 2 14.83 12.15 3.49
N GLY A 3 13.87 11.22 3.38
CA GLY A 3 12.45 11.58 3.34
C GLY A 3 11.74 11.60 1.98
N LYS A 4 11.80 10.53 1.18
CA LYS A 4 10.57 10.13 0.46
C LYS A 4 9.76 9.31 1.47
N LEU A 5 8.92 10.00 2.22
CA LEU A 5 8.05 9.39 3.23
C LEU A 5 7.24 8.29 2.55
N PHE A 6 7.27 7.07 3.07
CA PHE A 6 6.37 6.02 2.60
C PHE A 6 4.94 6.39 3.01
N VAL A 7 4.28 7.29 2.27
CA VAL A 7 2.95 7.84 2.59
C VAL A 7 1.97 6.71 2.88
N LEU A 8 1.97 5.68 2.01
CA LEU A 8 1.18 4.47 2.21
C LEU A 8 1.58 3.70 3.48
N SER A 9 2.87 3.48 3.76
CA SER A 9 3.25 2.75 4.98
C SER A 9 2.95 3.53 6.25
N GLY A 10 3.02 4.86 6.22
CA GLY A 10 2.62 5.73 7.32
C GLY A 10 1.12 5.66 7.57
N TYR A 11 0.34 5.74 6.50
CA TYR A 11 -1.11 5.56 6.53
C TYR A 11 -1.52 4.23 7.14
N LEU A 12 -0.93 3.12 6.66
CA LEU A 12 -1.23 1.77 7.15
C LEU A 12 -0.91 1.66 8.65
N LYS A 13 0.25 2.16 9.07
CA LYS A 13 0.65 2.16 10.49
C LYS A 13 -0.31 3.00 11.35
N GLY A 14 -0.78 4.14 10.86
CA GLY A 14 -1.72 5.00 11.57
C GLY A 14 -3.10 4.37 11.78
N ARG A 15 -3.46 3.35 10.98
CA ARG A 15 -4.72 2.59 11.08
C ARG A 15 -4.56 1.17 11.61
N ASP A 16 -3.38 0.82 12.14
CA ASP A 16 -3.03 -0.54 12.58
C ASP A 16 -3.23 -1.63 11.52
N ILE A 17 -3.15 -1.25 10.23
CA ILE A 17 -3.25 -2.20 9.12
C ILE A 17 -1.89 -2.84 8.91
N LYS A 18 -1.84 -4.18 9.04
CA LYS A 18 -0.61 -4.95 8.86
C LYS A 18 -0.31 -5.12 7.37
N GLN A 19 0.98 -5.22 7.06
CA GLN A 19 1.44 -5.54 5.70
C GLN A 19 0.91 -6.89 5.20
N GLN A 20 0.61 -7.81 6.12
CA GLN A 20 -0.01 -9.10 5.80
C GLN A 20 -1.44 -8.91 5.27
N GLU A 21 -2.23 -8.01 5.86
CA GLU A 21 -3.60 -7.73 5.39
C GLU A 21 -3.60 -7.15 3.98
N VAL A 22 -2.64 -6.27 3.67
CA VAL A 22 -2.43 -5.79 2.29
C VAL A 22 -2.08 -6.95 1.36
N ALA A 23 -1.25 -7.89 1.80
CA ALA A 23 -0.87 -9.06 0.99
C ALA A 23 -2.09 -9.96 0.73
N ASP A 24 -2.93 -10.17 1.74
CA ASP A 24 -4.12 -10.99 1.67
C ASP A 24 -5.16 -10.38 0.71
N VAL A 25 -5.43 -9.07 0.81
CA VAL A 25 -6.35 -8.35 -0.11
C VAL A 25 -5.90 -8.43 -1.56
N LEU A 26 -4.58 -8.35 -1.81
CA LEU A 26 -4.03 -8.39 -3.18
C LEU A 26 -3.87 -9.82 -3.71
N ASN A 27 -4.11 -10.83 -2.86
CA ASN A 27 -3.76 -12.23 -3.11
C ASN A 27 -2.30 -12.34 -3.61
N LYS A 28 -1.37 -11.87 -2.77
CA LYS A 28 0.08 -11.81 -3.03
C LYS A 28 0.86 -12.27 -1.81
N THR A 29 2.13 -12.58 -2.02
CA THR A 29 3.05 -12.82 -0.90
C THR A 29 3.36 -11.52 -0.16
N LEU A 30 3.65 -11.63 1.14
CA LEU A 30 4.08 -10.50 1.99
C LEU A 30 5.27 -9.75 1.36
N THR A 31 6.24 -10.48 0.80
CA THR A 31 7.40 -9.89 0.11
C THR A 31 6.98 -9.02 -1.08
N THR A 32 6.00 -9.47 -1.88
CA THR A 32 5.52 -8.72 -3.05
C THR A 32 4.75 -7.47 -2.62
N ALA A 33 3.86 -7.61 -1.63
CA ALA A 33 3.14 -6.47 -1.06
C ALA A 33 4.12 -5.43 -0.51
N ASN A 34 5.16 -5.85 0.21
CA ASN A 34 6.18 -4.96 0.75
C ASN A 34 7.00 -4.24 -0.30
N ARG A 35 7.32 -4.89 -1.41
CA ARG A 35 7.96 -4.23 -2.56
C ARG A 35 7.05 -3.15 -3.14
N LYS A 36 5.73 -3.39 -3.22
CA LYS A 36 4.75 -2.38 -3.68
C LYS A 36 4.60 -1.22 -2.70
N ILE A 37 4.40 -1.51 -1.41
CA ILE A 37 4.27 -0.49 -0.34
C ILE A 37 5.50 0.42 -0.29
N ARG A 38 6.70 -0.13 -0.55
CA ARG A 38 7.96 0.63 -0.60
C ARG A 38 8.22 1.32 -1.95
N GLY A 39 7.27 1.29 -2.89
CA GLY A 39 7.38 1.90 -4.21
C GLY A 39 8.41 1.24 -5.13
N LYS A 40 8.86 0.01 -4.84
CA LYS A 40 9.79 -0.74 -5.71
C LYS A 40 9.09 -1.39 -6.90
N ILE A 41 7.78 -1.60 -6.79
CA ILE A 41 6.90 -2.11 -7.85
C ILE A 41 5.62 -1.27 -7.81
N PRO A 42 5.10 -0.78 -8.94
CA PRO A 42 3.86 -0.03 -8.95
C PRO A 42 2.65 -0.89 -8.58
N PHE A 43 1.62 -0.25 -8.05
CA PHE A 43 0.29 -0.85 -7.97
C PHE A 43 -0.42 -0.70 -9.32
N THR A 44 -1.21 -1.70 -9.69
CA THR A 44 -2.16 -1.58 -10.81
C THR A 44 -3.42 -0.87 -10.34
N VAL A 45 -4.20 -0.32 -11.28
CA VAL A 45 -5.47 0.33 -10.97
C VAL A 45 -6.43 -0.59 -10.21
N LYS A 46 -6.50 -1.87 -10.58
CA LYS A 46 -7.33 -2.87 -9.89
C LYS A 46 -6.88 -3.12 -8.45
N GLU A 47 -5.57 -3.16 -8.21
CA GLU A 47 -5.03 -3.32 -6.85
C GLU A 47 -5.32 -2.09 -5.99
N ILE A 48 -5.23 -0.87 -6.55
CA ILE A 48 -5.59 0.36 -5.85
C ILE A 48 -7.08 0.35 -5.48
N GLN A 49 -7.96 -0.06 -6.41
CA GLN A 49 -9.39 -0.21 -6.13
C GLN A 49 -9.65 -1.21 -5.00
N LEU A 50 -9.02 -2.40 -5.03
CA LEU A 50 -9.17 -3.40 -3.96
C LEU A 50 -8.74 -2.86 -2.58
N LEU A 51 -7.62 -2.13 -2.52
CA LEU A 51 -7.14 -1.56 -1.26
C LEU A 51 -8.03 -0.41 -0.77
N HIS A 52 -8.63 0.35 -1.68
CA HIS A 52 -9.64 1.35 -1.33
C HIS A 52 -10.89 0.68 -0.77
N ASP A 53 -11.45 -0.29 -1.48
CA ASP A 53 -12.72 -0.93 -1.12
C ASP A 53 -12.62 -1.78 0.16
N GLN A 54 -11.48 -2.41 0.42
CA GLN A 54 -11.31 -3.35 1.55
C GLN A 54 -10.63 -2.74 2.78
N LEU A 55 -9.70 -1.79 2.57
CA LEU A 55 -8.87 -1.24 3.64
C LEU A 55 -9.04 0.29 3.79
N ASP A 56 -10.04 0.85 3.11
CA ASP A 56 -10.38 2.28 3.11
C ASP A 56 -9.20 3.17 2.70
N VAL A 57 -8.22 2.66 1.93
CA VAL A 57 -7.03 3.45 1.56
C VAL A 57 -7.44 4.55 0.55
N PRO A 58 -7.19 5.85 0.82
CA PRO A 58 -7.46 6.91 -0.13
C PRO A 58 -6.64 6.72 -1.40
N ILE A 59 -7.32 6.77 -2.54
CA ILE A 59 -6.70 6.58 -3.86
C ILE A 59 -5.56 7.59 -4.11
N LEU A 60 -5.69 8.83 -3.60
CA LEU A 60 -4.69 9.89 -3.76
C LEU A 60 -3.30 9.51 -3.22
N ILE A 61 -3.23 8.70 -2.16
CA ILE A 61 -1.96 8.26 -1.55
C ILE A 61 -1.08 7.49 -2.54
N PHE A 62 -1.65 6.86 -3.56
CA PHE A 62 -0.90 6.11 -4.56
C PHE A 62 -0.31 7.01 -5.67
N PHE A 63 -0.67 8.30 -5.71
CA PHE A 63 -0.23 9.27 -6.72
C PHE A 63 0.61 10.40 -6.12
N GLU A 64 0.63 10.55 -4.80
CA GLU A 64 1.50 11.51 -4.10
C GLU A 64 2.97 11.06 -4.19
N SER A 65 3.83 11.94 -4.71
CA SER A 65 5.24 11.65 -5.08
C SER A 65 6.26 12.15 -4.07
#